data_AF-A0A947XDN0-F1
#
_entry.id   AF-A0A947XDN0-F1
#
_cell.length_a   1.000
_cell.length_b   1.000
_cell.length_c   1.000
_cell.angle_alpha   90.00
_cell.angle_beta   90.00
_cell.angle_gamma   90.00
#
_symmetry.space_group_name_H-M   'P 1'
#
loop_
_entity.id
_entity.type
_entity.pdbx_description
1 polymer ?
#
loop_
_entity_poly.entity_id
_entity_poly.type
_entity_poly.pdbx_seq_one_letter_code
_entity_poly.pdbx_strand_id
1 'polypeptide(L)'
;MQQIATSSIQTEPLEKVLPQNLKPIEALPLDPCYAGLSDPYLTPVAPTPLPQPRLVHFNEALAAELGIDTGDQALLDILSGNRPWPAYAPVASVYAGHQFG
;
A
#
# COMPACT_ATOMS: atom_id res chain seq x y z
N MET A 1 -5.81 30.68 41.16
CA MET A 1 -4.41 30.37 40.83
C MET A 1 -4.26 28.85 40.93
N GLN A 2 -4.39 28.12 39.82
CA GLN A 2 -4.17 26.66 39.80
C GLN A 2 -3.09 26.37 38.75
N GLN A 3 -2.01 25.71 39.20
CA GLN A 3 -0.91 25.26 38.35
C GLN A 3 -1.35 24.00 37.59
N ILE A 4 -1.12 23.97 36.28
CA ILE A 4 -1.32 22.80 35.45
C ILE A 4 0.04 22.09 35.36
N ALA A 5 0.12 20.88 35.90
CA ALA A 5 1.31 20.03 35.78
C ALA A 5 1.45 19.54 34.34
N THR A 6 2.61 19.77 33.73
CA THR A 6 2.98 19.24 32.42
C THR A 6 3.31 17.75 32.58
N SER A 7 2.42 16.87 32.13
CA SER A 7 2.68 15.43 32.10
C SER A 7 3.58 15.09 30.92
N SER A 8 4.75 14.51 31.21
CA SER A 8 5.72 14.05 30.23
C SER A 8 5.12 12.93 29.37
N ILE A 9 5.13 13.10 28.05
CA ILE A 9 4.76 12.02 27.11
C ILE A 9 5.92 11.04 27.06
N GLN A 10 5.68 9.80 27.50
CA GLN A 10 6.59 8.67 27.28
C GLN A 10 6.43 8.20 25.83
N THR A 11 7.52 8.25 25.04
CA THR A 11 7.58 7.63 23.71
C THR A 11 8.02 6.18 23.86
N GLU A 12 7.10 5.24 23.61
CA GLU A 12 7.44 3.82 23.48
C GLU A 12 8.23 3.56 22.17
N PRO A 13 9.24 2.67 22.17
CA PRO A 13 10.06 2.38 21.00
C PRO A 13 9.30 1.59 19.92
N LEU A 14 9.61 1.86 18.65
CA LEU A 14 9.00 1.29 17.43
C LEU A 14 9.11 -0.25 17.28
N GLU A 15 9.71 -0.97 18.24
CA GLU A 15 9.98 -2.42 18.15
C GLU A 15 8.78 -3.34 18.50
N LYS A 16 7.64 -2.80 18.94
CA LYS A 16 6.40 -3.57 19.15
C LYS A 16 5.29 -2.86 18.38
N VAL A 17 4.76 -3.35 17.26
CA VAL A 17 4.19 -4.67 17.02
C VAL A 17 4.20 -4.90 15.50
N LEU A 18 5.20 -5.60 14.96
CA LEU A 18 5.07 -6.14 13.61
C LEU A 18 4.14 -7.37 13.68
N PRO A 19 3.08 -7.45 12.86
CA PRO A 19 2.17 -8.58 12.92
C PRO A 19 2.92 -9.86 12.54
N GLN A 20 2.82 -10.87 13.42
CA GLN A 20 3.53 -12.14 13.27
C GLN A 20 2.87 -13.07 12.24
N ASN A 21 1.75 -12.65 11.65
CA ASN A 21 0.94 -13.44 10.73
C ASN A 21 0.94 -12.79 9.36
N LEU A 22 2.01 -13.00 8.60
CA LEU A 22 2.03 -12.67 7.17
C LEU A 22 0.94 -13.46 6.46
N LYS A 23 0.27 -12.82 5.51
CA LYS A 23 -0.81 -13.39 4.73
C LYS A 23 -0.41 -13.41 3.26
N PRO A 24 -0.86 -14.41 2.50
CA PRO A 24 -0.80 -14.35 1.04
C PRO A 24 -1.62 -13.17 0.54
N ILE A 25 -1.28 -12.71 -0.66
CA ILE A 25 -1.78 -11.46 -1.22
C ILE A 25 -3.31 -11.44 -1.39
N GLU A 26 -3.91 -12.61 -1.64
CA GLU A 26 -5.35 -12.83 -1.78
C GLU A 26 -6.11 -12.69 -0.46
N ALA A 27 -5.45 -12.90 0.67
CA ALA A 27 -6.07 -12.92 2.00
C ALA A 27 -5.97 -11.56 2.73
N LEU A 28 -5.41 -10.54 2.08
CA LEU A 28 -5.36 -9.20 2.66
C LEU A 28 -6.75 -8.55 2.69
N PRO A 29 -7.15 -7.96 3.83
CA PRO A 29 -8.47 -7.35 4.00
C PRO A 29 -8.50 -5.96 3.38
N LEU A 30 -8.55 -5.91 2.06
CA LEU A 30 -8.46 -4.67 1.31
C LEU A 30 -9.84 -4.22 0.81
N ASP A 31 -10.13 -2.92 0.93
CA ASP A 31 -11.35 -2.27 0.45
C ASP A 31 -11.02 -1.25 -0.66
N PRO A 32 -11.38 -1.50 -1.94
CA PRO A 32 -11.07 -0.61 -3.06
C PRO A 32 -12.05 0.57 -3.16
N CYS A 33 -12.32 1.26 -2.05
CA CYS A 33 -13.37 2.29 -1.97
C CYS A 33 -13.22 3.41 -3.01
N TYR A 34 -11.98 3.82 -3.35
CA TYR A 34 -11.72 4.82 -4.39
C TYR A 34 -12.09 4.33 -5.79
N ALA A 35 -11.85 3.05 -6.10
CA ALA A 35 -12.23 2.46 -7.39
C ALA A 35 -13.75 2.31 -7.55
N GLY A 36 -14.52 2.45 -6.46
CA GLY A 36 -15.97 2.55 -6.48
C GLY A 36 -16.51 3.93 -6.88
N LEU A 37 -15.66 4.94 -7.05
CA LEU A 37 -16.06 6.25 -7.57
C LEU A 37 -16.40 6.17 -9.07
N SER A 38 -17.25 7.09 -9.53
CA SER A 38 -17.70 7.15 -10.94
C SER A 38 -16.76 7.96 -11.84
N ASP A 39 -17.11 8.03 -13.12
CA ASP A 39 -16.30 8.54 -14.23
C ASP A 39 -15.67 9.94 -14.10
N PRO A 40 -16.13 10.95 -13.31
CA PRO A 40 -15.35 12.18 -13.22
C PRO A 40 -14.10 12.06 -12.35
N TYR A 41 -13.93 10.98 -11.58
CA TYR A 41 -12.81 10.85 -10.63
C TYR A 41 -11.71 9.91 -11.11
N LEU A 42 -12.03 8.99 -12.02
CA LEU A 42 -11.12 7.93 -12.43
C LEU A 42 -11.38 7.44 -13.85
N THR A 43 -10.41 6.70 -14.38
CA THR A 43 -10.54 5.92 -15.60
C THR A 43 -9.97 4.52 -15.36
N PRO A 44 -10.65 3.43 -15.75
CA PRO A 44 -10.08 2.09 -15.72
C PRO A 44 -8.88 1.99 -16.67
N VAL A 45 -7.71 1.61 -16.16
CA VAL A 45 -6.47 1.52 -16.94
C VAL A 45 -5.67 0.31 -16.49
N ALA A 46 -5.44 -0.63 -17.40
CA ALA A 46 -4.58 -1.78 -17.12
C ALA A 46 -3.08 -1.37 -17.14
N PRO A 47 -2.24 -1.95 -16.26
CA PRO A 47 -0.80 -1.76 -16.33
C PRO A 47 -0.22 -2.36 -17.62
N THR A 48 0.90 -1.82 -18.07
CA THR A 48 1.70 -2.42 -19.15
C THR A 48 2.72 -3.39 -18.55
N PRO A 49 2.72 -4.68 -18.93
CA PRO A 49 3.62 -5.69 -18.35
C PRO A 49 5.10 -5.40 -18.58
N LEU A 50 5.94 -5.78 -17.61
CA LEU A 50 7.40 -5.73 -17.70
C LEU A 50 7.97 -7.11 -18.09
N PRO A 51 8.84 -7.20 -19.11
CA PRO A 51 9.52 -8.45 -19.44
C PRO A 51 10.58 -8.80 -18.39
N GLN A 52 10.63 -10.08 -17.99
CA GLN A 52 11.64 -10.64 -17.09
C GLN A 52 11.89 -9.78 -15.82
N PRO A 53 10.84 -9.51 -15.02
CA PRO A 53 11.00 -8.70 -13.83
C PRO A 53 11.92 -9.38 -12.81
N ARG A 54 12.69 -8.57 -12.10
CA ARG A 54 13.55 -9.02 -11.00
C ARG A 54 13.47 -8.03 -9.87
N LEU A 55 13.40 -8.55 -8.65
CA LEU A 55 13.38 -7.72 -7.46
C LEU A 55 14.76 -7.09 -7.23
N VAL A 56 14.82 -5.76 -7.12
CA VAL A 56 16.06 -5.02 -6.84
C VAL A 56 16.18 -4.73 -5.34
N HIS A 57 15.07 -4.31 -4.73
CA HIS A 57 14.98 -3.99 -3.31
C HIS A 57 13.55 -4.19 -2.84
N PHE A 58 13.38 -4.51 -1.56
CA PHE A 58 12.08 -4.69 -0.93
C PHE A 58 12.14 -4.28 0.54
N ASN A 59 11.09 -3.61 1.03
CA ASN A 59 11.02 -3.15 2.41
C ASN A 59 10.32 -4.21 3.28
N GLU A 60 11.12 -5.08 3.90
CA GLU A 60 10.63 -6.18 4.74
C GLU A 60 9.89 -5.67 5.99
N ALA A 61 10.34 -4.55 6.59
CA ALA A 61 9.69 -3.99 7.76
C ALA A 61 8.27 -3.49 7.44
N LEU A 62 8.10 -2.82 6.30
CA LEU A 62 6.77 -2.37 5.85
C LEU A 62 5.88 -3.56 5.47
N ALA A 63 6.41 -4.58 4.80
CA ALA A 63 5.62 -5.76 4.47
C ALA A 63 5.16 -6.50 5.72
N ALA A 64 6.02 -6.59 6.75
CA ALA A 64 5.62 -7.06 8.05
C ALA A 64 4.49 -6.18 8.59
N GLU A 65 4.61 -4.86 8.65
CA GLU A 65 3.54 -3.95 9.11
C GLU A 65 2.20 -4.15 8.36
N LEU A 66 2.25 -4.33 7.05
CA LEU A 66 1.09 -4.57 6.19
C LEU A 66 0.57 -6.02 6.23
N GLY A 67 1.30 -6.94 6.89
CA GLY A 67 0.97 -8.37 6.94
C GLY A 67 1.11 -9.10 5.60
N ILE A 68 2.05 -8.68 4.74
CA ILE A 68 2.28 -9.23 3.39
C ILE A 68 3.39 -10.28 3.43
N ASP A 69 3.12 -11.47 2.91
CA ASP A 69 4.16 -12.46 2.62
C ASP A 69 4.97 -12.07 1.37
N THR A 70 6.29 -11.97 1.52
CA THR A 70 7.21 -11.42 0.52
C THR A 70 7.85 -12.50 -0.37
N GLY A 71 7.64 -13.78 -0.06
CA GLY A 71 8.26 -14.92 -0.75
C GLY A 71 7.58 -15.35 -2.06
N ASP A 72 6.47 -14.70 -2.43
CA ASP A 72 5.61 -15.17 -3.52
C ASP A 72 5.96 -14.53 -4.88
N GLN A 73 6.12 -15.36 -5.92
CA GLN A 73 6.23 -14.89 -7.31
C GLN A 73 5.01 -14.05 -7.73
N ALA A 74 3.83 -14.33 -7.17
CA ALA A 74 2.63 -13.54 -7.42
C ALA A 74 2.79 -12.09 -6.98
N LEU A 75 3.52 -11.82 -5.88
CA LEU A 75 3.81 -10.47 -5.44
C LEU A 75 4.70 -9.74 -6.46
N LEU A 76 5.74 -10.39 -6.99
CA LEU A 76 6.58 -9.80 -8.02
C LEU A 76 5.78 -9.49 -9.30
N ASP A 77 4.91 -10.41 -9.73
CA ASP A 77 4.08 -10.21 -10.93
C ASP A 77 3.10 -9.04 -10.75
N ILE A 78 2.57 -8.85 -9.54
CA ILE A 78 1.67 -7.73 -9.23
C ILE A 78 2.43 -6.41 -9.21
N LEU A 79 3.58 -6.36 -8.52
CA LEU A 79 4.41 -5.16 -8.41
C LEU A 79 5.06 -4.77 -9.74
N SER A 80 5.23 -5.70 -10.67
CA SER A 80 5.75 -5.42 -12.02
C SER A 80 4.67 -5.15 -13.06
N GLY A 81 3.40 -5.08 -12.67
CA GLY A 81 2.28 -4.84 -13.60
C GLY A 81 1.97 -6.01 -14.54
N ASN A 82 2.52 -7.21 -14.28
CA ASN A 82 2.25 -8.42 -15.06
C ASN A 82 0.92 -9.08 -14.67
N ARG A 83 0.42 -8.76 -13.48
CA ARG A 83 -0.86 -9.23 -12.95
C ARG A 83 -1.53 -8.12 -12.16
N PRO A 84 -2.86 -7.93 -12.27
CA PRO A 84 -3.57 -7.05 -11.34
C PRO A 84 -3.63 -7.67 -9.95
N TRP A 85 -3.82 -6.84 -8.93
CA TRP A 85 -4.10 -7.34 -7.58
C TRP A 85 -5.48 -8.04 -7.56
N PRO A 86 -5.63 -9.24 -6.95
CA PRO A 86 -6.85 -10.05 -7.05
C PRO A 86 -8.17 -9.35 -6.70
N ALA A 87 -8.14 -8.46 -5.70
CA ALA A 87 -9.31 -7.71 -5.21
C ALA A 87 -9.47 -6.29 -5.79
N TYR A 88 -8.60 -5.85 -6.71
CA TYR A 88 -8.58 -4.46 -7.20
C TYR A 88 -8.58 -4.39 -8.72
N ALA A 89 -9.53 -3.63 -9.27
CA ALA A 89 -9.43 -3.15 -10.64
C ALA A 89 -8.46 -1.97 -10.71
N PRO A 90 -7.45 -2.00 -11.60
CA PRO A 90 -6.50 -0.90 -11.72
C PRO A 90 -7.18 0.32 -12.37
N VAL A 91 -6.95 1.49 -11.78
CA VAL A 91 -7.54 2.77 -12.20
C VAL A 91 -6.48 3.87 -12.22
N ALA A 92 -6.65 4.85 -13.09
CA ALA A 92 -5.92 6.11 -13.07
C ALA A 92 -6.84 7.21 -12.52
N SER A 93 -6.42 7.90 -11.46
CA SER A 93 -7.14 9.05 -10.89
C SER A 93 -6.89 10.32 -11.70
N VAL A 94 -7.92 11.14 -11.90
CA VAL A 94 -7.74 12.49 -12.46
C VAL A 94 -7.38 13.47 -11.34
N TYR A 95 -6.47 14.39 -11.62
CA TYR A 95 -6.13 15.50 -10.73
C TYR A 95 -5.69 16.73 -11.53
N ALA A 96 -5.68 17.89 -10.88
CA ALA A 96 -5.18 19.13 -11.44
C ALA A 96 -4.34 19.87 -10.39
N GLY A 97 -3.57 20.86 -10.82
CA GLY A 97 -2.77 21.70 -9.94
C GLY A 97 -2.08 22.81 -10.72
N HIS A 98 -1.70 23.87 -10.02
CA HIS A 98 -0.91 24.95 -10.60
C HIS A 98 0.55 24.50 -10.70
N GLN A 99 1.07 24.36 -11.91
CA GLN A 99 2.49 24.19 -12.18
C GLN A 99 3.01 25.52 -12.72
N PHE A 100 3.90 26.18 -11.96
CA PHE A 100 4.53 27.46 -12.33
C PHE A 100 3.60 28.69 -12.46
N GLY A 101 2.39 28.64 -11.89
CA GLY A 101 1.44 29.76 -11.86
C GLY A 101 0.37 29.61 -12.92
#